data_AF-Q4G3Z3-F1
#
_entry.id   AF-Q4G3Z3-F1
#
_cell.length_a   1.000
_cell.length_b   1.000
_cell.length_c   1.000
_cell.angle_alpha   90.00
_cell.angle_beta   90.00
_cell.angle_gamma   90.00
#
_symmetry.space_group_name_H-M   'P 1'
#
loop_
_entity.id
_entity.type
_entity.pdbx_description
1 polymer ?
#
loop_
_entity_poly.entity_id
_entity_poly.type
_entity_poly.pdbx_seq_one_letter_code
_entity_poly.pdbx_strand_id
1 'polypeptide(L)'
;LPGGFGPVSNWGPEIFTEIGTIAAGIPDLALSALLQGQIQGLTPLAISVIPPPKFAVVFSPTQLSSLTSAQAVAVTPEQMAFLSPEQRRAVAWAQHEGKESPEQQGRS
;
A
#
# COMPACT_ATOMS: atom_id res chain seq x y z
N LEU A 1 -3.16 -17.96 17.96
CA LEU A 1 -2.83 -16.52 17.84
C LEU A 1 -1.94 -16.37 16.61
N PRO A 2 -2.44 -15.85 15.47
CA PRO A 2 -1.61 -15.83 14.27
C PRO A 2 -0.71 -14.59 14.29
N GLY A 3 0.61 -14.84 14.29
CA GLY A 3 1.67 -13.91 13.85
C GLY A 3 2.11 -12.85 14.87
N GLY A 4 3.25 -13.08 15.54
CA GLY A 4 3.83 -12.22 16.58
C GLY A 4 4.44 -10.89 16.12
N PHE A 5 3.89 -10.24 15.09
CA PHE A 5 4.45 -9.02 14.49
C PHE A 5 3.77 -7.72 14.94
N GLY A 6 2.74 -7.80 15.79
CA GLY A 6 1.99 -6.62 16.24
C GLY A 6 1.15 -5.96 15.13
N PRO A 7 0.54 -4.79 15.38
CA PRO A 7 -0.29 -4.10 14.42
C PRO A 7 0.52 -3.68 13.17
N VAL A 8 -0.07 -3.83 11.98
CA VAL A 8 0.57 -3.53 10.67
C VAL A 8 1.09 -2.10 10.57
N SER A 9 0.46 -1.16 11.28
CA SER A 9 0.91 0.23 11.39
C SER A 9 2.34 0.38 11.94
N ASN A 10 2.85 -0.65 12.62
CA ASN A 10 4.17 -0.66 13.24
C ASN A 10 5.18 -1.51 12.47
N TRP A 11 4.81 -1.99 11.27
CA TRP A 11 5.69 -2.81 10.45
C TRP A 11 6.69 -1.92 9.70
N GLY A 12 7.97 -2.11 10.01
CA GLY A 12 9.08 -1.53 9.24
C GLY A 12 9.29 -2.27 7.90
N PRO A 13 10.08 -1.69 6.99
CA PRO A 13 10.42 -2.31 5.68
C PRO A 13 11.07 -3.70 5.81
N GLU A 14 11.68 -4.00 6.96
CA GLU A 14 12.30 -5.28 7.29
C GLU A 14 11.25 -6.39 7.41
N ILE A 15 10.09 -6.10 8.01
CA ILE A 15 8.97 -7.06 8.15
C ILE A 15 8.41 -7.44 6.77
N PHE A 16 8.29 -6.46 5.86
CA PHE A 16 7.86 -6.73 4.49
C PHE A 16 8.90 -7.54 3.71
N THR A 17 10.18 -7.39 4.02
CA THR A 17 11.27 -8.13 3.37
C THR A 17 11.35 -9.56 3.90
N GLU A 18 11.21 -9.77 5.21
CA GLU A 18 11.15 -11.11 5.81
C GLU A 18 9.93 -11.90 5.38
N ILE A 19 8.74 -11.28 5.33
CA ILE A 19 7.54 -11.90 4.76
C ILE A 19 7.75 -12.25 3.27
N GLY A 20 8.44 -11.40 2.52
CA GLY A 20 8.79 -11.67 1.12
C GLY A 20 9.80 -12.80 0.93
N THR A 21 10.64 -13.07 1.93
CA THR A 21 11.70 -14.09 1.87
C THR A 21 11.22 -15.44 2.39
N ILE A 22 10.25 -15.47 3.33
CA ILE A 22 9.56 -16.69 3.76
C ILE A 22 8.53 -17.16 2.69
N ALA A 23 8.19 -16.30 1.73
CA ALA A 23 7.19 -16.57 0.69
C ALA A 23 7.69 -17.40 -0.50
N ALA A 24 8.18 -18.61 -0.22
CA ALA A 24 7.81 -19.74 -1.06
C ALA A 24 6.35 -20.21 -0.78
N GLY A 25 5.62 -19.56 0.13
CA GLY A 25 4.30 -20.04 0.54
C GLY A 25 3.39 -19.12 1.37
N ILE A 26 3.55 -17.80 1.38
CA ILE A 26 2.41 -16.94 1.73
C ILE A 26 1.70 -16.64 0.42
N PRO A 27 0.49 -17.19 0.16
CA PRO A 27 -0.24 -16.85 -1.05
C PRO A 27 -0.48 -15.35 -1.03
N ASP A 28 -0.14 -14.66 -2.11
CA ASP A 28 -0.28 -13.20 -2.29
C ASP A 28 -1.64 -12.67 -1.81
N LEU A 29 -2.66 -13.54 -1.86
CA LEU A 29 -4.01 -13.37 -1.33
C LEU A 29 -4.08 -13.01 0.17
N ALA A 30 -3.19 -13.53 1.02
CA ALA A 30 -3.16 -13.24 2.45
C ALA A 30 -2.63 -11.83 2.74
N LEU A 31 -1.67 -11.34 1.94
CA LEU A 31 -1.20 -9.96 2.04
C LEU A 31 -2.28 -8.98 1.56
N SER A 32 -2.96 -9.30 0.47
CA SER A 32 -4.11 -8.51 -0.02
C SER A 32 -5.26 -8.46 0.99
N ALA A 33 -5.54 -9.55 1.71
CA ALA A 33 -6.59 -9.61 2.73
C ALA A 33 -6.25 -8.80 4.01
N LEU A 34 -4.99 -8.80 4.45
CA LEU A 34 -4.52 -7.95 5.56
C LEU A 34 -4.61 -6.46 5.22
N LEU A 35 -4.31 -6.10 3.96
CA LEU A 35 -4.32 -4.71 3.49
C LEU A 35 -5.72 -4.11 3.37
N GLN A 36 -6.75 -4.90 3.09
CA GLN A 36 -8.10 -4.39 2.81
C GLN A 36 -8.71 -3.56 3.97
N GLY A 37 -8.30 -3.82 5.22
CA GLY A 37 -8.69 -3.03 6.39
C GLY A 37 -7.65 -2.01 6.88
N GLN A 38 -6.42 -2.01 6.33
CA GLN A 38 -5.27 -1.29 6.88
C GLN A 38 -4.52 -0.39 5.89
N ILE A 39 -4.93 -0.34 4.61
CA ILE A 39 -4.36 0.56 3.60
C ILE A 39 -4.39 2.03 4.04
N GLN A 40 -5.47 2.48 4.70
CA GLN A 40 -5.57 3.85 5.24
C GLN A 40 -4.52 4.15 6.32
N GLY A 41 -3.99 3.11 6.99
CA GLY A 41 -2.96 3.24 8.01
C GLY A 41 -1.54 3.27 7.46
N LEU A 42 -1.34 3.10 6.15
CA LEU A 42 -0.01 3.21 5.54
C LEU A 42 0.40 4.67 5.44
N THR A 43 1.61 4.99 5.89
CA THR A 43 2.15 6.33 5.68
C THR A 43 2.59 6.48 4.22
N PRO A 44 2.56 7.71 3.66
CA PRO A 44 3.12 7.98 2.33
C PRO A 44 4.57 7.50 2.19
N LEU A 45 5.39 7.65 3.24
CA LEU A 45 6.76 7.14 3.26
C LEU A 45 6.81 5.61 3.13
N ALA A 46 5.98 4.89 3.90
CA ALA A 46 5.91 3.44 3.82
C ALA A 46 5.53 2.96 2.42
N ILE A 47 4.65 3.67 1.71
CA ILE A 47 4.31 3.40 0.31
C ILE A 47 5.53 3.56 -0.59
N SER A 48 6.25 4.68 -0.48
CA SER A 48 7.38 4.99 -1.37
C SER A 48 8.55 3.99 -1.30
N VAL A 49 8.72 3.30 -0.17
CA VAL A 49 9.81 2.34 0.05
C VAL A 49 9.48 0.91 -0.37
N ILE A 50 8.22 0.62 -0.78
CA ILE A 50 7.85 -0.71 -1.26
C ILE A 50 8.54 -0.96 -2.62
N PRO A 51 9.30 -2.05 -2.80
CA PRO A 51 9.94 -2.34 -4.08
C PRO A 51 8.92 -2.43 -5.23
N PRO A 52 9.19 -1.87 -6.43
CA PRO A 52 8.22 -1.80 -7.52
C PRO A 52 7.57 -3.14 -7.92
N PRO A 53 8.31 -4.26 -8.07
CA PRO A 53 7.69 -5.54 -8.42
C PRO A 53 6.71 -6.02 -7.35
N LYS A 54 7.03 -5.78 -6.08
CA LYS A 54 6.18 -6.17 -4.94
C LYS A 54 4.95 -5.27 -4.85
N PHE A 55 5.11 -3.97 -5.06
CA PHE A 55 4.00 -3.02 -5.06
C PHE A 55 2.92 -3.42 -6.08
N ALA A 56 3.33 -3.79 -7.30
CA ALA A 56 2.41 -4.19 -8.35
C ALA A 56 1.63 -5.48 -8.04
N VAL A 57 2.21 -6.43 -7.32
CA VAL A 57 1.55 -7.70 -6.97
C VAL A 57 0.61 -7.54 -5.78
N VAL A 58 1.02 -6.73 -4.81
CA VAL A 58 0.35 -6.64 -3.50
C VAL A 58 -0.93 -5.82 -3.55
N PHE A 59 -1.01 -4.81 -4.41
CA PHE A 59 -2.16 -3.91 -4.49
C PHE A 59 -3.02 -4.16 -5.73
N SER A 60 -4.28 -4.52 -5.52
CA SER A 60 -5.30 -4.54 -6.59
C SER A 60 -5.70 -3.12 -7.02
N PRO A 61 -6.28 -2.93 -8.22
CA PRO A 61 -6.84 -1.64 -8.65
C PRO A 61 -7.83 -1.05 -7.62
N THR A 62 -8.71 -1.88 -7.05
CA THR A 62 -9.68 -1.43 -6.03
C THR A 62 -9.01 -0.89 -4.76
N GLN A 63 -7.90 -1.50 -4.36
CA GLN A 63 -7.11 -1.04 -3.21
C GLN A 63 -6.38 0.26 -3.53
N LEU A 64 -5.80 0.37 -4.72
CA LEU A 64 -5.12 1.59 -5.18
C LEU A 64 -6.09 2.77 -5.30
N SER A 65 -7.32 2.54 -5.78
CA SER A 65 -8.35 3.59 -5.85
C SER A 65 -8.86 4.02 -4.47
N SER A 66 -8.57 3.23 -3.43
CA SER A 66 -8.96 3.54 -2.06
C SER A 66 -7.90 4.35 -1.30
N LEU A 67 -6.70 4.56 -1.88
CA LEU A 67 -5.65 5.36 -1.25
C LEU A 67 -6.15 6.79 -0.98
N THR A 68 -5.63 7.42 0.08
CA THR A 68 -5.78 8.86 0.26
C THR A 68 -4.99 9.61 -0.82
N SER A 69 -5.31 10.88 -1.07
CA SER A 69 -4.55 11.67 -2.05
C SER A 69 -3.06 11.73 -1.68
N ALA A 70 -2.74 11.92 -0.40
CA ALA A 70 -1.35 11.93 0.08
C ALA A 70 -0.62 10.59 -0.14
N GLN A 71 -1.30 9.47 0.08
CA GLN A 71 -0.76 8.14 -0.18
C GLN A 71 -0.56 7.90 -1.69
N ALA A 72 -1.51 8.32 -2.52
CA ALA A 72 -1.47 8.15 -3.95
C ALA A 72 -0.40 9.02 -4.63
N VAL A 73 -0.10 10.21 -4.10
CA VAL A 73 1.03 11.05 -4.55
C VAL A 73 2.39 10.43 -4.19
N ALA A 74 2.46 9.62 -3.12
CA ALA A 74 3.70 8.97 -2.72
C ALA A 74 4.03 7.69 -3.50
N VAL A 75 3.15 7.25 -4.41
CA VAL A 75 3.47 6.19 -5.36
C VAL A 75 4.54 6.72 -6.33
N THR A 76 5.70 6.05 -6.34
CA THR A 76 6.87 6.50 -7.09
C THR A 76 6.73 6.24 -8.59
N PRO A 77 7.47 6.97 -9.45
CA PRO A 77 7.52 6.70 -10.88
C PRO A 77 7.95 5.26 -11.20
N GLU A 78 8.90 4.72 -10.43
CA GLU A 78 9.37 3.34 -10.57
C GLU A 78 8.27 2.33 -10.24
N GLN A 79 7.50 2.56 -9.17
CA GLN A 79 6.32 1.74 -8.86
C GLN A 79 5.28 1.82 -9.99
N MET A 80 4.97 3.02 -10.48
CA MET A 80 4.03 3.24 -11.59
C MET A 80 4.41 2.52 -12.88
N ALA A 81 5.72 2.38 -13.16
CA ALA A 81 6.22 1.66 -14.32
C ALA A 81 5.93 0.16 -14.28
N PHE A 82 5.85 -0.44 -13.08
CA PHE A 82 5.55 -1.86 -12.87
C PHE A 82 4.05 -2.17 -12.81
N LEU A 83 3.18 -1.17 -12.72
CA LEU A 83 1.74 -1.34 -12.62
C LEU A 83 1.08 -1.71 -13.96
N SER A 84 -0.04 -2.45 -13.87
CA SER A 84 -0.97 -2.65 -14.99
C SER A 84 -1.67 -1.33 -15.38
N PRO A 85 -2.26 -1.23 -16.59
CA PRO A 85 -3.06 -0.07 -16.98
C PRO A 85 -4.20 0.26 -16.01
N GLU A 86 -4.88 -0.75 -15.47
CA GLU A 86 -5.97 -0.60 -14.51
C GLU A 86 -5.46 -0.07 -13.17
N GLN A 87 -4.34 -0.60 -12.69
CA GLN A 87 -3.69 -0.14 -11.47
C GLN A 87 -3.22 1.32 -11.58
N ARG A 88 -2.62 1.71 -12.71
CA ARG A 88 -2.23 3.11 -12.96
C ARG A 88 -3.42 4.05 -12.95
N ARG A 89 -4.54 3.66 -13.57
CA ARG A 89 -5.78 4.44 -13.54
C ARG A 89 -6.32 4.60 -12.12
N ALA A 90 -6.23 3.55 -11.31
CA ALA A 90 -6.66 3.59 -9.92
C ALA A 90 -5.79 4.53 -9.06
N VAL A 91 -4.47 4.54 -9.25
CA VAL A 91 -3.58 5.52 -8.59
C VAL A 91 -3.90 6.95 -9.04
N ALA A 92 -4.06 7.17 -10.35
CA ALA A 92 -4.42 8.50 -10.87
C ALA A 92 -5.78 8.97 -10.31
N TRP A 93 -6.77 8.07 -10.23
CA TRP A 93 -8.04 8.37 -9.58
C TRP A 93 -7.83 8.80 -8.12
N ALA A 94 -7.06 8.04 -7.33
CA ALA A 94 -6.82 8.37 -5.93
C ALA A 94 -6.02 9.66 -5.73
N GLN A 95 -5.15 10.04 -6.69
CA GLN A 95 -4.45 11.33 -6.65
C GLN A 95 -5.43 12.52 -6.73
N HIS A 96 -6.50 12.39 -7.52
CA HIS A 96 -7.50 13.44 -7.73
C HIS A 96 -8.70 13.38 -6.77
N GLU A 97 -9.21 12.19 -6.51
CA GLU A 97 -10.48 11.95 -5.81
C GLU A 97 -10.28 11.26 -4.44
N GLY A 98 -9.03 10.94 -4.09
CA GLY A 98 -8.71 10.33 -2.81
C GLY A 98 -8.98 11.30 -1.67
N LYS A 99 -9.61 10.80 -0.60
CA LYS A 99 -9.91 11.60 0.60
C LYS A 99 -8.62 12.21 1.16
N GLU A 100 -8.71 13.44 1.66
CA GLU A 100 -7.61 14.08 2.38
C GLU A 100 -7.35 13.31 3.69
N SER A 101 -6.09 13.07 4.03
CA SER A 101 -5.73 12.40 5.29
C SER A 101 -6.33 13.18 6.47
N PRO A 102 -6.84 12.51 7.53
CA PRO A 102 -7.47 13.16 8.67
C PRO A 102 -6.58 14.15 9.44
N GLU A 103 -5.28 14.20 9.13
CA GLU A 103 -4.31 15.15 9.70
C GLU A 103 -4.53 16.61 9.23
N GLN A 104 -5.23 16.86 8.12
CA GLN A 104 -5.56 18.21 7.65
C GLN A 104 -6.90 18.74 8.22
N GLN A 105 -7.77 17.87 8.73
CA GLN A 105 -9.11 18.26 9.18
C GLN A 105 -9.16 18.86 10.60
N GLY A 106 -8.00 18.97 11.27
CA GLY A 106 -7.85 19.57 12.60
C GLY A 106 -7.27 21.00 12.63
N ARG A 107 -7.12 21.68 11.48
CA ARG A 107 -6.46 22.99 11.39
C ARG A 107 -7.30 24.14 10.80
N SER A 108 -8.62 24.05 10.88
CA SER A 108 -9.53 25.17 10.53
C SER A 108 -10.22 25.72 11.78
#